data_AF-A0A4U3JV13-F1
#
_entry.id   AF-A0A4U3JV13-F1
#
_cell.length_a   1.000
_cell.length_b   1.000
_cell.length_c   1.000
_cell.angle_alpha   90.00
_cell.angle_beta   90.00
_cell.angle_gamma   90.00
#
_symmetry.space_group_name_H-M   'P 1'
#
loop_
_entity.id
_entity.type
_entity.pdbx_description
1 polymer ?
#
loop_
_entity_poly.entity_id
_entity_poly.type
_entity_poly.pdbx_seq_one_letter_code
_entity_poly.pdbx_strand_id
1 'polypeptide(L)'
;APTYANYKGKKQPVFCIEPEVNIINPINPGYEKNPLPDMPDRAKLVSILWKKVGQDPDTQAVAQKIIWQAANGYTIHTMTRPDGSTVDIPSIEAKINKVVQDYQKKPSFDGTTTKLNLGKSTVLTDTNQLNLSEFDKVVENTANIDYHVNGNQLTLSTNEQSKSGVLTLEKSEGTGTPVAYKKAGVQTVIAGAIDKPTTYTVKLDIETKGKLKITKIDRESGQKLPGTVFHLDFGGKFPTQEVTTGNDGTSLIEGIPHDAKVTITEKSVPAPYTIDPTPLSATIKAGETIEKVSKNLREKGQIVLDKKGVETGTTLWNEHYSLAGNQFEIRKETPDGPIVQTITTDAKGHAETSKDVLKALELGTYYVTESKASAGFVNTFKPVKVVLAYQNQTVPISVKYVKGTNQEVTGQTTLTKVGKGTGVYTQGNATFKGAQYTLFYGETNRNHAKDTPVKWQDESHPDVI
;
A
#
# COMPACT_ATOMS: atom_id res chain seq x y z
N ALA A 1 -6.97 -37.07 63.28
CA ALA A 1 -7.65 -37.73 62.14
C ALA A 1 -8.17 -36.67 61.17
N PRO A 2 -8.23 -36.96 59.86
CA PRO A 2 -8.85 -36.09 58.87
C PRO A 2 -10.25 -35.62 59.30
N THR A 3 -10.47 -34.30 59.33
CA THR A 3 -11.77 -33.74 59.71
C THR A 3 -12.55 -33.37 58.45
N TYR A 4 -13.83 -33.73 58.43
CA TYR A 4 -14.71 -33.41 57.31
C TYR A 4 -16.04 -32.86 57.82
N ALA A 5 -16.57 -31.87 57.12
CA ALA A 5 -17.96 -31.48 57.26
C ALA A 5 -18.80 -32.24 56.24
N ASN A 6 -19.96 -32.74 56.65
CA ASN A 6 -20.98 -33.23 55.74
C ASN A 6 -22.02 -32.13 55.56
N TYR A 7 -22.06 -31.53 54.36
CA TYR A 7 -23.01 -30.48 54.02
C TYR A 7 -23.79 -30.90 52.78
N LYS A 8 -25.12 -31.01 52.91
CA LYS A 8 -26.04 -31.45 51.84
C LYS A 8 -25.59 -32.75 51.15
N GLY A 9 -25.10 -33.72 51.95
CA GLY A 9 -24.65 -35.03 51.45
C GLY A 9 -23.25 -35.02 50.80
N LYS A 10 -22.55 -33.87 50.75
CA LYS A 10 -21.18 -33.78 50.27
C LYS A 10 -20.21 -33.70 51.44
N LYS A 11 -19.21 -34.59 51.44
CA LYS A 11 -18.11 -34.60 52.40
C LYS A 11 -17.03 -33.62 51.92
N GLN A 12 -16.81 -32.55 52.67
CA GLN A 12 -15.76 -31.56 52.39
C GLN A 12 -14.70 -31.59 53.50
N PRO A 13 -13.40 -31.56 53.16
CA PRO A 13 -12.35 -31.36 54.16
C PRO A 13 -12.55 -30.04 54.90
N VAL A 14 -12.39 -30.08 56.22
CA VAL A 14 -12.36 -28.88 57.06
C VAL A 14 -11.12 -28.90 57.93
N PHE A 15 -10.66 -27.72 58.34
CA PHE A 15 -9.46 -27.57 59.15
C PHE A 15 -9.79 -26.90 60.47
N CYS A 16 -9.23 -27.41 61.56
CA CYS A 16 -9.27 -26.76 62.85
C CYS A 16 -8.51 -25.42 62.80
N ILE A 17 -9.02 -24.39 63.48
CA ILE A 17 -8.31 -23.12 63.70
C ILE A 17 -8.18 -22.76 65.19
N GLU A 18 -8.59 -23.68 66.07
CA GLU A 18 -8.53 -23.57 67.54
C GLU A 18 -7.93 -24.85 68.13
N PRO A 19 -6.62 -25.10 67.98
CA PRO A 19 -5.98 -26.36 68.36
C PRO A 19 -6.05 -26.70 69.86
N GLU A 20 -6.27 -25.70 70.72
CA GLU A 20 -6.39 -25.89 72.17
C GLU A 20 -7.78 -26.38 72.61
N VAL A 21 -8.75 -26.37 71.70
CA VAL A 21 -10.11 -26.84 71.97
C VAL A 21 -10.26 -28.25 71.39
N ASN A 22 -10.77 -29.18 72.20
CA ASN A 22 -10.89 -30.57 71.78
C ASN A 22 -12.18 -30.85 70.98
N ILE A 23 -12.11 -31.82 70.06
CA ILE A 23 -13.29 -32.54 69.57
C ILE A 23 -13.59 -33.69 70.52
N ILE A 24 -14.82 -33.72 71.07
CA ILE A 24 -15.22 -34.67 72.10
C ILE A 24 -15.69 -36.02 71.51
N ASN A 25 -16.27 -36.03 70.30
CA ASN A 25 -16.80 -37.25 69.66
C ASN A 25 -16.32 -37.42 68.19
N PRO A 26 -16.36 -38.62 67.59
CA PRO A 26 -16.04 -38.80 66.16
C PRO A 26 -17.05 -38.12 65.20
N ILE A 27 -18.29 -37.93 65.65
CA ILE A 27 -19.37 -37.26 64.91
C ILE A 27 -19.92 -36.15 65.81
N ASN A 28 -19.91 -34.89 65.34
CA ASN A 28 -20.35 -33.73 66.10
C ASN A 28 -21.33 -32.87 65.29
N PRO A 29 -22.64 -33.14 65.36
CA PRO A 29 -23.63 -32.28 64.72
C PRO A 29 -23.80 -30.95 65.48
N GLY A 30 -24.49 -29.99 64.86
CA GLY A 30 -24.87 -28.72 65.49
C GLY A 30 -23.85 -27.58 65.35
N TYR A 31 -22.99 -27.62 64.34
CA TYR A 31 -22.15 -26.48 63.98
C TYR A 31 -22.95 -25.42 63.22
N GLU A 32 -22.71 -24.15 63.54
CA GLU A 32 -23.31 -23.01 62.87
C GLU A 32 -22.32 -22.33 61.94
N LYS A 33 -22.78 -21.98 60.73
CA LYS A 33 -21.99 -21.26 59.73
C LYS A 33 -21.81 -19.81 60.17
N ASN A 34 -20.57 -19.36 60.24
CA ASN A 34 -20.16 -18.03 60.66
C ASN A 34 -19.19 -17.41 59.63
N PRO A 35 -19.08 -16.07 59.57
CA PRO A 35 -17.98 -15.42 58.85
C PRO A 35 -16.64 -15.96 59.32
N LEU A 36 -15.69 -16.11 58.39
CA LEU A 36 -14.33 -16.50 58.75
C LEU A 36 -13.71 -15.37 59.62
N PRO A 37 -13.12 -15.68 60.79
CA PRO A 37 -12.25 -14.76 61.51
C PRO A 37 -11.08 -14.28 60.63
N ASP A 38 -10.37 -13.24 61.05
CA ASP A 38 -9.16 -12.84 60.34
C ASP A 38 -8.20 -14.03 60.23
N MET A 39 -7.72 -14.28 59.02
CA MET A 39 -6.94 -15.47 58.70
C MET A 39 -5.94 -15.14 57.59
N PRO A 40 -4.65 -15.48 57.76
CA PRO A 40 -3.63 -15.20 56.75
C PRO A 40 -3.95 -15.86 55.42
N ASP A 41 -3.69 -15.14 54.32
CA ASP A 41 -3.95 -15.61 52.96
C ASP A 41 -3.26 -16.96 52.68
N ARG A 42 -2.06 -17.16 53.24
CA ARG A 42 -1.34 -18.44 53.16
C ARG A 42 -2.14 -19.61 53.72
N ALA A 43 -2.83 -19.44 54.84
CA ALA A 43 -3.60 -20.52 55.45
C ALA A 43 -4.85 -20.86 54.61
N LYS A 44 -5.51 -19.84 54.04
CA LYS A 44 -6.61 -20.02 53.09
C LYS A 44 -6.16 -20.73 51.81
N LEU A 45 -5.01 -20.36 51.24
CA LEU A 45 -4.41 -21.06 50.09
C LEU A 45 -4.10 -22.52 50.42
N VAL A 46 -3.43 -22.78 51.55
CA VAL A 46 -3.09 -24.15 51.98
C VAL A 46 -4.33 -25.00 52.15
N SER A 47 -5.44 -24.47 52.68
CA SER A 47 -6.69 -25.20 52.90
C SER A 47 -7.33 -25.78 51.62
N ILE A 48 -6.94 -25.25 50.45
CA ILE A 48 -7.39 -25.71 49.13
C ILE A 48 -6.27 -26.46 48.41
N LEU A 49 -5.10 -25.83 48.30
CA LEU A 49 -4.03 -26.27 47.40
C LEU A 49 -3.28 -27.52 47.86
N TRP A 50 -3.39 -27.91 49.14
CA TRP A 50 -2.78 -29.15 49.65
C TRP A 50 -3.19 -30.38 48.84
N LYS A 51 -4.40 -30.39 48.27
CA LYS A 51 -4.94 -31.51 47.48
C LYS A 51 -4.15 -31.77 46.20
N LYS A 52 -3.39 -30.80 45.70
CA LYS A 52 -2.49 -30.97 44.55
C LYS A 52 -1.24 -31.78 44.89
N VAL A 53 -0.91 -31.92 46.18
CA VAL A 53 0.21 -32.73 46.66
C VAL A 53 -0.21 -34.18 46.88
N GLY A 54 -1.35 -34.38 47.55
CA GLY A 54 -1.90 -35.69 47.89
C GLY A 54 -3.25 -35.55 48.59
N GLN A 55 -4.11 -36.56 48.49
CA GLN A 55 -5.41 -36.62 49.17
C GLN A 55 -5.42 -37.61 50.34
N ASP A 56 -4.24 -38.07 50.74
CA ASP A 56 -4.05 -39.00 51.84
C ASP A 56 -4.12 -38.29 53.21
N PRO A 57 -4.37 -39.05 54.30
CA PRO A 57 -4.46 -38.49 55.65
C PRO A 57 -3.21 -37.74 56.12
N ASP A 58 -2.01 -38.14 55.70
CA ASP A 58 -0.76 -37.51 56.12
C ASP A 58 -0.62 -36.13 55.47
N THR A 59 -0.91 -36.01 54.17
CA THR A 59 -0.92 -34.70 53.48
C THR A 59 -1.93 -33.75 54.12
N GLN A 60 -3.12 -34.22 54.46
CA GLN A 60 -4.12 -33.39 55.16
C GLN A 60 -3.65 -32.98 56.57
N ALA A 61 -2.98 -33.87 57.30
CA ALA A 61 -2.44 -33.57 58.63
C ALA A 61 -1.32 -32.52 58.57
N VAL A 62 -0.42 -32.62 57.58
CA VAL A 62 0.62 -31.61 57.37
C VAL A 62 0.02 -30.27 56.92
N ALA A 63 -1.02 -30.28 56.07
CA ALA A 63 -1.76 -29.06 55.72
C ALA A 63 -2.40 -28.39 56.96
N GLN A 64 -2.99 -29.19 57.86
CA GLN A 64 -3.53 -28.70 59.14
C GLN A 64 -2.44 -28.03 60.01
N LYS A 65 -1.26 -28.63 60.08
CA LYS A 65 -0.09 -28.06 60.77
C LYS A 65 0.33 -26.73 60.18
N ILE A 66 0.41 -26.62 58.86
CA ILE A 66 0.77 -25.36 58.19
C ILE A 66 -0.30 -24.28 58.45
N ILE A 67 -1.58 -24.65 58.49
CA ILE A 67 -2.68 -23.74 58.82
C ILE A 67 -2.55 -23.22 60.24
N TRP A 68 -2.33 -24.07 61.24
CA TRP A 68 -2.12 -23.63 62.63
C TRP A 68 -0.87 -22.78 62.79
N GLN A 69 0.22 -23.14 62.10
CA GLN A 69 1.44 -22.34 62.11
C GLN A 69 1.19 -20.95 61.54
N ALA A 70 0.46 -20.85 60.42
CA ALA A 70 0.14 -19.58 59.80
C ALA A 70 -0.85 -18.76 60.62
N ALA A 71 -1.95 -19.36 61.09
CA ALA A 71 -3.05 -18.65 61.74
C ALA A 71 -2.80 -18.36 63.23
N ASN A 72 -2.02 -19.19 63.93
CA ASN A 72 -1.89 -19.13 65.38
C ASN A 72 -0.43 -19.20 65.88
N GLY A 73 0.56 -19.42 65.00
CA GLY A 73 1.97 -19.47 65.38
C GLY A 73 2.45 -20.80 66.00
N TYR A 74 1.63 -21.86 66.02
CA TYR A 74 2.06 -23.15 66.57
C TYR A 74 3.17 -23.80 65.75
N THR A 75 4.07 -24.51 66.45
CA THR A 75 5.11 -25.30 65.82
C THR A 75 4.94 -26.76 66.21
N ILE A 76 4.79 -27.64 65.21
CA ILE A 76 4.69 -29.09 65.39
C ILE A 76 5.89 -29.70 64.67
N HIS A 77 6.75 -30.39 65.42
CA HIS A 77 7.97 -30.99 64.91
C HIS A 77 7.81 -32.45 64.48
N THR A 78 6.87 -33.18 65.07
CA THR A 78 6.66 -34.61 64.83
C THR A 78 5.17 -34.94 64.77
N MET A 79 4.84 -35.96 63.97
CA MET A 79 3.51 -36.57 63.89
C MET A 79 3.68 -38.08 63.74
N THR A 80 2.90 -38.84 64.51
CA THR A 80 2.88 -40.29 64.47
C THR A 80 1.52 -40.80 64.01
N ARG A 81 1.54 -41.85 63.19
CA ARG A 81 0.35 -42.58 62.76
C ARG A 81 -0.16 -43.47 63.91
N PRO A 82 -1.42 -43.96 63.84
CA PRO A 82 -1.95 -44.89 64.84
C PRO A 82 -1.15 -46.19 65.00
N ASP A 83 -0.40 -46.59 63.97
CA ASP A 83 0.48 -47.76 63.98
C ASP A 83 1.89 -47.48 64.58
N GLY A 84 2.15 -46.25 65.04
CA GLY A 84 3.42 -45.82 65.62
C GLY A 84 4.46 -45.34 64.61
N SER A 85 4.22 -45.44 63.30
CA SER A 85 5.13 -44.94 62.28
C SER A 85 5.09 -43.41 62.16
N THR A 86 6.18 -42.78 61.70
CA THR A 86 6.29 -41.31 61.60
C THR A 86 5.80 -40.77 60.26
N VAL A 87 5.19 -39.58 60.29
CA VAL A 87 4.83 -38.81 59.08
C VAL A 87 6.03 -38.00 58.60
N ASP A 88 6.30 -38.03 57.30
CA ASP A 88 7.37 -37.24 56.66
C ASP A 88 6.94 -35.77 56.48
N ILE A 89 6.86 -35.05 57.60
CA ILE A 89 6.46 -33.63 57.63
C ILE A 89 7.34 -32.78 56.69
N PRO A 90 8.69 -32.85 56.73
CA PRO A 90 9.53 -31.96 55.93
C PRO A 90 9.28 -32.10 54.42
N SER A 91 9.15 -33.33 53.92
CA SER A 91 8.91 -33.60 52.49
C SER A 91 7.53 -33.12 52.04
N ILE A 92 6.48 -33.43 52.80
CA ILE A 92 5.11 -33.03 52.47
C ILE A 92 4.95 -31.51 52.58
N GLU A 93 5.49 -30.90 53.62
CA GLU A 93 5.45 -29.44 53.82
C GLU A 93 6.18 -28.70 52.70
N ALA A 94 7.35 -29.18 52.29
CA ALA A 94 8.07 -28.62 51.14
C ALA A 94 7.23 -28.65 49.85
N LYS A 95 6.50 -29.75 49.59
CA LYS A 95 5.60 -29.87 48.43
C LYS A 95 4.41 -28.92 48.52
N ILE A 96 3.74 -28.83 49.68
CA ILE A 96 2.62 -27.90 49.89
C ILE A 96 3.09 -26.46 49.69
N ASN A 97 4.26 -26.11 50.26
CA ASN A 97 4.86 -24.80 50.10
C ASN A 97 5.15 -24.47 48.64
N LYS A 98 5.68 -25.43 47.88
CA LYS A 98 5.95 -25.28 46.45
C LYS A 98 4.66 -25.01 45.66
N VAL A 99 3.58 -25.76 45.91
CA VAL A 99 2.29 -25.54 45.24
C VAL A 99 1.72 -24.15 45.56
N VAL A 100 1.78 -23.72 46.82
CA VAL A 100 1.32 -22.38 47.22
C VAL A 100 2.14 -21.28 46.54
N GLN A 101 3.48 -21.42 46.53
CA GLN A 101 4.36 -20.48 45.85
C GLN A 101 4.11 -20.44 44.33
N ASP A 102 3.94 -21.60 43.69
CA ASP A 102 3.64 -21.68 42.25
C ASP A 102 2.26 -21.10 41.91
N TYR A 103 1.25 -21.30 42.76
CA TYR A 103 -0.07 -20.69 42.58
C TYR A 103 0.00 -19.17 42.54
N GLN A 104 0.88 -18.56 43.34
CA GLN A 104 1.07 -17.12 43.45
C GLN A 104 1.96 -16.50 42.37
N LYS A 105 2.66 -17.33 41.58
CA LYS A 105 3.46 -16.82 40.45
C LYS A 105 2.57 -16.20 39.38
N LYS A 106 3.13 -15.18 38.74
CA LYS A 106 2.49 -14.43 37.65
C LYS A 106 3.35 -14.45 36.39
N PRO A 107 2.74 -14.34 35.21
CA PRO A 107 3.50 -14.24 33.98
C PRO A 107 4.39 -12.99 33.99
N SER A 108 5.49 -13.09 33.27
CA SER A 108 6.50 -12.04 33.05
C SER A 108 5.93 -10.73 32.49
N PHE A 109 4.78 -10.78 31.82
CA PHE A 109 4.08 -9.61 31.28
C PHE A 109 2.99 -9.04 32.22
N ASP A 110 2.85 -9.52 33.46
CA ASP A 110 1.95 -8.90 34.44
C ASP A 110 2.32 -7.43 34.69
N GLY A 111 1.31 -6.56 34.64
CA GLY A 111 1.44 -5.11 34.85
C GLY A 111 2.09 -4.35 33.69
N THR A 112 2.60 -5.05 32.67
CA THR A 112 3.26 -4.45 31.50
C THR A 112 2.25 -3.83 30.53
N THR A 113 2.75 -2.95 29.65
CA THR A 113 1.95 -2.36 28.56
C THR A 113 2.38 -2.96 27.22
N THR A 114 1.42 -3.54 26.51
CA THR A 114 1.59 -4.10 25.17
C THR A 114 0.97 -3.16 24.15
N LYS A 115 1.77 -2.75 23.16
CA LYS A 115 1.27 -2.01 21.99
C LYS A 115 0.67 -2.97 20.98
N LEU A 116 -0.53 -2.67 20.51
CA LEU A 116 -1.27 -3.44 19.52
C LEU A 116 -1.74 -2.52 18.39
N ASN A 117 -1.99 -3.10 17.22
CA ASN A 117 -2.63 -2.40 16.11
C ASN A 117 -4.01 -3.01 15.88
N LEU A 118 -5.04 -2.17 15.72
CA LEU A 118 -6.40 -2.60 15.43
C LEU A 118 -6.46 -3.50 14.19
N GLY A 119 -7.19 -4.62 14.28
CA GLY A 119 -7.33 -5.63 13.23
C GLY A 119 -6.16 -6.61 13.13
N LYS A 120 -5.23 -6.61 14.10
CA LYS A 120 -4.11 -7.57 14.17
C LYS A 120 -4.13 -8.39 15.47
N SER A 121 -3.41 -9.52 15.41
CA SER A 121 -3.10 -10.36 16.56
C SER A 121 -1.64 -10.18 16.99
N THR A 122 -1.38 -10.33 18.29
CA THR A 122 -0.04 -10.29 18.90
C THR A 122 0.08 -11.42 19.91
N VAL A 123 1.22 -12.13 19.90
CA VAL A 123 1.49 -13.22 20.83
C VAL A 123 2.46 -12.73 21.90
N LEU A 124 2.06 -12.86 23.16
CA LEU A 124 2.93 -12.67 24.32
C LEU A 124 3.39 -14.04 24.81
N THR A 125 4.69 -14.22 24.98
CA THR A 125 5.28 -15.46 25.52
C THR A 125 5.75 -15.21 26.94
N ASP A 126 5.28 -16.02 27.89
CA ASP A 126 5.72 -15.93 29.27
C ASP A 126 7.11 -16.55 29.46
N THR A 127 8.09 -15.72 29.85
CA THR A 127 9.44 -16.18 30.20
C THR A 127 9.51 -16.86 31.57
N ASN A 128 8.49 -16.71 32.42
CA ASN A 128 8.38 -17.43 33.69
C ASN A 128 7.90 -18.88 33.51
N GLN A 129 7.58 -19.28 32.26
CA GLN A 129 7.18 -20.64 31.89
C GLN A 129 5.95 -21.15 32.67
N LEU A 130 5.03 -20.25 33.03
CA LEU A 130 3.79 -20.65 33.68
C LEU A 130 2.85 -21.32 32.69
N ASN A 131 2.06 -22.26 33.19
CA ASN A 131 0.90 -22.75 32.48
C ASN A 131 -0.20 -21.69 32.56
N LEU A 132 -0.35 -20.89 31.50
CA LEU A 132 -1.32 -19.80 31.50
C LEU A 132 -2.78 -20.29 31.47
N SER A 133 -3.02 -21.56 31.11
CA SER A 133 -4.38 -22.13 31.15
C SER A 133 -4.95 -22.22 32.56
N GLU A 134 -4.11 -22.09 33.60
CA GLU A 134 -4.59 -21.96 34.98
C GLU A 134 -5.31 -20.63 35.24
N PHE A 135 -5.06 -19.59 34.43
CA PHE A 135 -5.77 -18.32 34.49
C PHE A 135 -6.99 -18.36 33.55
N ASP A 136 -7.99 -19.11 33.98
CA ASP A 136 -9.11 -19.59 33.18
C ASP A 136 -10.35 -18.69 33.20
N LYS A 137 -10.35 -17.65 34.05
CA LYS A 137 -11.49 -16.75 34.20
C LYS A 137 -11.13 -15.30 33.93
N VAL A 138 -11.96 -14.63 33.13
CA VAL A 138 -11.87 -13.18 32.89
C VAL A 138 -12.41 -12.42 34.09
N VAL A 139 -11.58 -11.56 34.65
CA VAL A 139 -11.98 -10.57 35.66
C VAL A 139 -12.38 -9.26 34.99
N GLU A 140 -11.58 -8.82 34.03
CA GLU A 140 -11.76 -7.54 33.35
C GLU A 140 -11.27 -7.63 31.90
N ASN A 141 -12.03 -7.06 30.96
CA ASN A 141 -11.64 -6.89 29.56
C ASN A 141 -12.18 -5.56 29.04
N THR A 142 -11.66 -4.46 29.58
CA THR A 142 -12.08 -3.10 29.16
C THR A 142 -11.59 -2.73 27.77
N ALA A 143 -10.58 -3.44 27.27
CA ALA A 143 -10.07 -3.29 25.92
C ALA A 143 -10.96 -3.92 24.83
N ASN A 144 -11.92 -4.76 25.21
CA ASN A 144 -12.82 -5.49 24.32
C ASN A 144 -12.06 -6.23 23.20
N ILE A 145 -11.05 -7.00 23.60
CA ILE A 145 -10.24 -7.83 22.71
C ILE A 145 -10.60 -9.30 22.86
N ASP A 146 -10.34 -10.07 21.81
CA ASP A 146 -10.34 -11.53 21.89
C ASP A 146 -8.97 -12.01 22.39
N TYR A 147 -8.96 -13.12 23.13
CA TYR A 147 -7.72 -13.73 23.59
C TYR A 147 -7.77 -15.25 23.50
N HIS A 148 -6.60 -15.85 23.37
CA HIS A 148 -6.44 -17.30 23.38
C HIS A 148 -5.16 -17.67 24.12
N VAL A 149 -5.24 -18.68 24.97
CA VAL A 149 -4.11 -19.19 25.73
C VAL A 149 -3.69 -20.53 25.17
N ASN A 150 -2.39 -20.69 24.91
CA ASN A 150 -1.79 -21.95 24.51
C ASN A 150 -0.47 -22.16 25.27
N GLY A 151 -0.49 -23.04 26.28
CA GLY A 151 0.67 -23.28 27.15
C GLY A 151 1.12 -22.01 27.88
N ASN A 152 2.33 -21.55 27.59
CA ASN A 152 2.90 -20.32 28.14
C ASN A 152 2.71 -19.08 27.25
N GLN A 153 1.87 -19.18 26.21
CA GLN A 153 1.59 -18.08 25.27
C GLN A 153 0.17 -17.54 25.44
N LEU A 154 0.05 -16.23 25.32
CA LEU A 154 -1.21 -15.48 25.27
C LEU A 154 -1.28 -14.74 23.93
N THR A 155 -2.18 -15.19 23.06
CA THR A 155 -2.52 -14.50 21.81
C THR A 155 -3.61 -13.48 22.10
N LEU A 156 -3.37 -12.22 21.76
CA LEU A 156 -4.32 -11.11 21.85
C LEU A 156 -4.74 -10.72 20.44
N SER A 157 -6.03 -10.61 20.18
CA SER A 157 -6.59 -10.27 18.87
C SER A 157 -7.54 -9.07 18.99
N THR A 158 -7.31 -8.06 18.17
CA THR A 158 -8.12 -6.84 18.17
C THR A 158 -9.18 -6.87 17.07
N ASN A 159 -10.36 -6.35 17.37
CA ASN A 159 -11.52 -6.24 16.47
C ASN A 159 -12.01 -4.79 16.41
N GLU A 160 -13.03 -4.49 15.60
CA GLU A 160 -13.52 -3.12 15.36
C GLU A 160 -13.95 -2.36 16.61
N GLN A 161 -14.33 -3.07 17.68
CA GLN A 161 -14.78 -2.47 18.94
C GLN A 161 -13.66 -2.36 19.97
N SER A 162 -12.46 -2.86 19.67
CA SER A 162 -11.33 -2.83 20.59
C SER A 162 -10.81 -1.41 20.82
N LYS A 163 -10.38 -1.12 22.05
CA LYS A 163 -9.83 0.17 22.48
C LYS A 163 -8.73 -0.04 23.52
N SER A 164 -7.91 0.99 23.78
CA SER A 164 -6.93 0.91 24.87
C SER A 164 -7.61 0.67 26.22
N GLY A 165 -7.03 -0.20 27.03
CA GLY A 165 -7.64 -0.71 28.26
C GLY A 165 -6.81 -1.80 28.90
N VAL A 166 -7.45 -2.73 29.59
CA VAL A 166 -6.78 -3.88 30.22
C VAL A 166 -7.48 -5.20 29.93
N LEU A 167 -6.71 -6.28 30.01
CA LEU A 167 -7.19 -7.64 30.16
C LEU A 167 -6.64 -8.21 31.47
N THR A 168 -7.53 -8.64 32.36
CA THR A 168 -7.19 -9.27 33.64
C THR A 168 -7.79 -10.67 33.71
N LEU A 169 -6.94 -11.65 33.96
CA LEU A 169 -7.29 -13.05 34.10
C LEU A 169 -6.95 -13.56 35.51
N GLU A 170 -7.79 -14.44 36.04
CA GLU A 170 -7.63 -15.04 37.37
C GLU A 170 -7.60 -16.57 37.31
N LYS A 171 -6.95 -17.17 38.32
CA LYS A 171 -7.06 -18.61 38.58
C LYS A 171 -8.34 -18.91 39.34
N SER A 172 -9.32 -19.53 38.68
CA SER A 172 -10.65 -19.77 39.27
C SER A 172 -10.70 -20.97 40.22
N GLU A 173 -9.73 -21.88 40.13
CA GLU A 173 -9.70 -23.11 40.92
C GLU A 173 -9.74 -22.84 42.43
N GLY A 174 -10.76 -23.39 43.10
CA GLY A 174 -10.92 -23.28 44.54
C GLY A 174 -11.32 -21.88 45.03
N THR A 175 -11.69 -20.98 44.13
CA THR A 175 -12.19 -19.65 44.49
C THR A 175 -13.54 -19.72 45.21
N GLY A 176 -13.74 -18.79 46.14
CA GLY A 176 -14.99 -18.66 46.87
C GLY A 176 -14.82 -17.96 48.21
N THR A 177 -15.90 -17.92 48.98
CA THR A 177 -15.89 -17.33 50.31
C THR A 177 -15.60 -18.43 51.35
N PRO A 178 -14.46 -18.39 52.05
CA PRO A 178 -14.18 -19.33 53.13
C PRO A 178 -15.10 -19.04 54.31
N VAL A 179 -15.45 -20.08 55.07
CA VAL A 179 -16.41 -19.96 56.17
C VAL A 179 -15.93 -20.71 57.39
N ALA A 180 -16.23 -20.16 58.58
CA ALA A 180 -16.00 -20.84 59.84
C ALA A 180 -17.28 -21.56 60.28
N TYR A 181 -17.11 -22.70 60.94
CA TYR A 181 -18.15 -23.45 61.61
C TYR A 181 -17.84 -23.46 63.09
N LYS A 182 -18.75 -22.90 63.89
CA LYS A 182 -18.58 -22.76 65.34
C LYS A 182 -19.62 -23.60 66.09
N LYS A 183 -19.24 -24.08 67.27
CA LYS A 183 -20.12 -24.73 68.24
C LYS A 183 -19.58 -24.48 69.63
N ALA A 184 -20.44 -24.07 70.58
CA ALA A 184 -20.01 -23.81 71.94
C ALA A 184 -19.32 -25.05 72.57
N GLY A 185 -18.15 -24.84 73.17
CA GLY A 185 -17.37 -25.88 73.85
C GLY A 185 -16.67 -26.89 72.93
N VAL A 186 -16.64 -26.65 71.61
CA VAL A 186 -15.96 -27.51 70.62
C VAL A 186 -15.15 -26.62 69.67
N GLN A 187 -14.04 -27.14 69.14
CA GLN A 187 -13.15 -26.38 68.27
C GLN A 187 -13.86 -25.78 67.06
N THR A 188 -13.49 -24.56 66.69
CA THR A 188 -13.88 -23.95 65.42
C THR A 188 -13.13 -24.60 64.26
N VAL A 189 -13.87 -24.93 63.19
CA VAL A 189 -13.30 -25.47 61.95
C VAL A 189 -13.63 -24.59 60.75
N ILE A 190 -12.82 -24.62 59.72
CA ILE A 190 -13.01 -23.85 58.48
C ILE A 190 -13.31 -24.77 57.31
N ALA A 191 -14.28 -24.38 56.48
CA ALA A 191 -14.32 -24.82 55.09
C ALA A 191 -13.56 -23.79 54.26
N GLY A 192 -12.41 -24.23 53.74
CA GLY A 192 -11.48 -23.40 52.98
C GLY A 192 -12.05 -22.97 51.63
N ALA A 193 -11.61 -21.80 51.17
CA ALA A 193 -11.77 -21.30 49.82
C ALA A 193 -10.71 -20.21 49.58
N ILE A 194 -10.41 -19.92 48.31
CA ILE A 194 -9.51 -18.85 47.91
C ILE A 194 -10.36 -17.60 47.62
N ASP A 195 -10.40 -16.68 48.57
CA ASP A 195 -11.12 -15.41 48.46
C ASP A 195 -10.33 -14.31 47.74
N LYS A 196 -9.01 -14.51 47.61
CA LYS A 196 -8.09 -13.65 46.84
C LYS A 196 -7.30 -14.50 45.84
N PRO A 197 -7.90 -14.87 44.69
CA PRO A 197 -7.18 -15.63 43.67
C PRO A 197 -6.00 -14.84 43.10
N THR A 198 -5.00 -15.57 42.60
CA THR A 198 -3.91 -14.94 41.84
C THR A 198 -4.46 -14.43 40.51
N THR A 199 -4.22 -13.15 40.24
CA THR A 199 -4.55 -12.50 38.97
C THR A 199 -3.32 -11.94 38.30
N TYR A 200 -3.36 -11.83 36.97
CA TYR A 200 -2.45 -10.97 36.22
C TYR A 200 -3.23 -10.03 35.31
N THR A 201 -2.65 -8.86 35.03
CA THR A 201 -3.23 -7.83 34.19
C THR A 201 -2.24 -7.42 33.11
N VAL A 202 -2.70 -7.36 31.86
CA VAL A 202 -1.94 -6.76 30.75
C VAL A 202 -2.60 -5.44 30.38
N LYS A 203 -1.82 -4.36 30.34
CA LYS A 203 -2.28 -3.06 29.84
C LYS A 203 -2.12 -3.04 28.32
N LEU A 204 -3.14 -2.59 27.61
CA LEU A 204 -3.21 -2.66 26.16
C LEU A 204 -3.31 -1.25 25.60
N ASP A 205 -2.33 -0.88 24.78
CA ASP A 205 -2.28 0.37 24.04
C ASP A 205 -2.55 0.09 22.56
N ILE A 206 -3.78 0.37 22.11
CA ILE A 206 -4.25 0.00 20.78
C ILE A 206 -4.19 1.21 19.84
N GLU A 207 -3.30 1.16 18.86
CA GLU A 207 -3.32 2.09 17.73
C GLU A 207 -4.51 1.77 16.83
N THR A 208 -5.33 2.78 16.57
CA THR A 208 -6.58 2.67 15.80
C THR A 208 -6.51 3.40 14.46
N LYS A 209 -5.43 4.15 14.24
CA LYS A 209 -5.23 5.02 13.08
C LYS A 209 -4.01 4.59 12.28
N GLY A 210 -4.06 4.83 10.98
CA GLY A 210 -2.97 4.63 10.04
C GLY A 210 -2.62 5.91 9.30
N LYS A 211 -1.73 5.78 8.32
CA LYS A 211 -1.22 6.88 7.50
C LYS A 211 -1.32 6.54 6.02
N LEU A 212 -1.44 7.57 5.18
CA LEU A 212 -1.37 7.48 3.72
C LEU A 212 -0.24 8.39 3.23
N LYS A 213 0.68 7.84 2.45
CA LYS A 213 1.73 8.58 1.77
C LYS A 213 1.54 8.50 0.26
N ILE A 214 1.36 9.65 -0.37
CA ILE A 214 1.23 9.77 -1.83
C ILE A 214 2.54 10.31 -2.37
N THR A 215 3.09 9.67 -3.39
CA THR A 215 4.31 10.09 -4.06
C THR A 215 4.01 10.36 -5.53
N LYS A 216 4.30 11.58 -5.97
CA LYS A 216 4.10 11.98 -7.36
C LYS A 216 5.42 11.94 -8.11
N ILE A 217 5.42 11.27 -9.27
CA ILE A 217 6.60 11.20 -10.13
C ILE A 217 6.29 11.51 -11.59
N ASP A 218 7.34 11.89 -12.31
CA ASP A 218 7.43 11.88 -13.77
C ASP A 218 7.52 10.42 -14.25
N ARG A 219 6.69 10.05 -15.22
CA ARG A 219 6.57 8.65 -15.68
C ARG A 219 7.81 8.18 -16.44
N GLU A 220 8.53 9.06 -17.11
CA GLU A 220 9.66 8.71 -17.98
C GLU A 220 10.98 8.70 -17.20
N SER A 221 11.24 9.76 -16.44
CA SER A 221 12.49 9.97 -15.70
C SER A 221 12.45 9.44 -14.26
N GLY A 222 11.26 9.23 -13.69
CA GLY A 222 11.10 8.87 -12.28
C GLY A 222 11.34 10.01 -11.28
N GLN A 223 11.59 11.23 -11.77
CA GLN A 223 11.81 12.41 -10.92
C GLN A 223 10.58 12.72 -10.06
N LYS A 224 10.81 13.17 -8.83
CA LYS A 224 9.76 13.58 -7.89
C LYS A 224 9.13 14.91 -8.31
N LEU A 225 7.81 15.02 -8.21
CA LEU A 225 7.07 16.20 -8.65
C LEU A 225 6.39 16.92 -7.46
N PRO A 226 6.91 18.08 -7.03
CA PRO A 226 6.27 18.93 -6.02
C PRO A 226 5.06 19.66 -6.60
N GLY A 227 4.20 20.22 -5.75
CA GLY A 227 3.11 21.13 -6.14
C GLY A 227 1.91 20.48 -6.83
N THR A 228 1.81 19.15 -6.84
CA THR A 228 0.64 18.43 -7.40
C THR A 228 -0.45 18.32 -6.34
N VAL A 229 -1.68 18.67 -6.71
CA VAL A 229 -2.84 18.67 -5.81
C VAL A 229 -3.68 17.43 -6.05
N PHE A 230 -4.00 16.71 -4.97
CA PHE A 230 -4.89 15.57 -4.95
C PHE A 230 -6.13 15.86 -4.11
N HIS A 231 -7.27 15.39 -4.58
CA HIS A 231 -8.51 15.28 -3.81
C HIS A 231 -8.61 13.87 -3.22
N LEU A 232 -8.80 13.79 -1.90
CA LEU A 232 -8.92 12.53 -1.16
C LEU A 232 -10.34 12.38 -0.63
N ASP A 233 -11.07 11.38 -1.13
CA ASP A 233 -12.41 11.02 -0.65
C ASP A 233 -12.36 9.71 0.14
N PHE A 234 -12.83 9.75 1.39
CA PHE A 234 -12.83 8.60 2.31
C PHE A 234 -14.22 7.99 2.53
N GLY A 235 -15.22 8.36 1.72
CA GLY A 235 -16.58 7.81 1.80
C GLY A 235 -17.25 8.04 3.17
N GLY A 236 -16.91 9.14 3.84
CA GLY A 236 -17.47 9.55 5.14
C GLY A 236 -16.78 8.96 6.38
N LYS A 237 -15.87 7.99 6.26
CA LYS A 237 -15.14 7.43 7.42
C LYS A 237 -14.01 8.33 7.93
N PHE A 238 -13.58 9.28 7.10
CA PHE A 238 -12.64 10.35 7.43
C PHE A 238 -13.00 11.60 6.60
N PRO A 239 -12.63 12.82 7.02
CA PRO A 239 -12.95 14.01 6.24
C PRO A 239 -12.30 13.98 4.85
N THR A 240 -13.07 14.38 3.84
CA THR A 240 -12.56 14.70 2.51
C THR A 240 -11.61 15.89 2.62
N GLN A 241 -10.48 15.84 1.90
CA GLN A 241 -9.48 16.90 1.94
C GLN A 241 -8.68 17.00 0.66
N GLU A 242 -8.08 18.17 0.42
CA GLU A 242 -7.12 18.38 -0.65
C GLU A 242 -5.71 18.41 -0.06
N VAL A 243 -4.79 17.72 -0.72
CA VAL A 243 -3.39 17.66 -0.30
C VAL A 243 -2.49 18.03 -1.47
N THR A 244 -1.36 18.67 -1.17
CA THR A 244 -0.39 19.09 -2.18
C THR A 244 0.94 18.41 -1.91
N THR A 245 1.59 17.87 -2.94
CA THR A 245 2.92 17.29 -2.78
C THR A 245 3.95 18.35 -2.41
N GLY A 246 4.76 18.08 -1.40
CA GLY A 246 5.86 18.93 -0.96
C GLY A 246 7.07 18.86 -1.90
N ASN A 247 8.16 19.51 -1.49
CA ASN A 247 9.40 19.61 -2.28
C ASN A 247 10.05 18.26 -2.63
N ASP A 248 9.83 17.23 -1.82
CA ASP A 248 10.28 15.86 -2.07
C ASP A 248 9.34 15.06 -3.00
N GLY A 249 8.29 15.71 -3.51
CA GLY A 249 7.24 15.13 -4.34
C GLY A 249 6.30 14.19 -3.57
N THR A 250 6.25 14.28 -2.23
CA THR A 250 5.37 13.45 -1.42
C THR A 250 4.35 14.26 -0.63
N SER A 251 3.26 13.61 -0.22
CA SER A 251 2.28 14.13 0.72
C SER A 251 1.96 13.04 1.73
N LEU A 252 2.06 13.35 3.03
CA LEU A 252 1.75 12.44 4.12
C LEU A 252 0.48 12.89 4.85
N ILE A 253 -0.46 11.97 5.02
CA ILE A 253 -1.70 12.15 5.75
C ILE A 253 -1.71 11.16 6.90
N GLU A 254 -1.95 11.65 8.11
CA GLU A 254 -1.91 10.84 9.33
C GLU A 254 -3.28 10.82 10.02
N GLY A 255 -3.42 9.90 10.97
CA GLY A 255 -4.60 9.87 11.84
C GLY A 255 -5.86 9.30 11.18
N ILE A 256 -5.71 8.56 10.08
CA ILE A 256 -6.83 8.03 9.30
C ILE A 256 -7.33 6.73 9.97
N PRO A 257 -8.64 6.57 10.25
CA PRO A 257 -9.19 5.38 10.89
C PRO A 257 -8.88 4.07 10.15
N HIS A 258 -8.71 2.98 10.92
CA HIS A 258 -8.61 1.62 10.39
C HIS A 258 -9.74 1.29 9.42
N ASP A 259 -9.43 0.63 8.31
CA ASP A 259 -10.36 0.26 7.25
C ASP A 259 -11.09 1.44 6.58
N ALA A 260 -10.58 2.67 6.73
CA ALA A 260 -10.98 3.74 5.84
C ALA A 260 -10.51 3.42 4.41
N LYS A 261 -11.45 3.40 3.48
CA LYS A 261 -11.16 3.30 2.04
C LYS A 261 -11.04 4.71 1.50
N VAL A 262 -10.01 4.96 0.70
CA VAL A 262 -9.74 6.27 0.10
C VAL A 262 -9.68 6.16 -1.41
N THR A 263 -10.35 7.08 -2.10
CA THR A 263 -10.17 7.36 -3.52
C THR A 263 -9.34 8.64 -3.66
N ILE A 264 -8.29 8.55 -4.47
CA ILE A 264 -7.28 9.59 -4.65
C ILE A 264 -7.39 10.07 -6.10
N THR A 265 -7.90 11.27 -6.30
CA THR A 265 -8.08 11.87 -7.62
C THR A 265 -7.10 13.02 -7.78
N GLU A 266 -6.38 13.04 -8.89
CA GLU A 266 -5.51 14.17 -9.21
C GLU A 266 -6.35 15.37 -9.68
N LYS A 267 -6.15 16.52 -9.05
CA LYS A 267 -6.88 17.76 -9.35
C LYS A 267 -6.07 18.70 -10.22
N SER A 268 -4.76 18.79 -9.97
CA SER A 268 -3.85 19.59 -10.79
C SER A 268 -2.41 19.13 -10.64
N VAL A 269 -1.63 19.27 -11.72
CA VAL A 269 -0.18 19.00 -11.75
C VAL A 269 0.56 20.20 -12.34
N PRO A 270 1.74 20.58 -11.83
CA PRO A 270 2.47 21.71 -12.41
C PRO A 270 2.83 21.52 -13.88
N ALA A 271 3.07 22.62 -14.58
CA ALA A 271 3.65 22.56 -15.92
C ALA A 271 5.04 21.87 -15.87
N PRO A 272 5.43 21.13 -16.93
CA PRO A 272 4.73 20.95 -18.19
C PRO A 272 3.95 19.62 -18.25
N TYR A 273 3.29 19.19 -17.16
CA TYR A 273 2.61 17.90 -17.09
C TYR A 273 1.13 17.97 -17.46
N THR A 274 0.57 16.82 -17.83
CA THR A 274 -0.88 16.61 -17.98
C THR A 274 -1.43 15.77 -16.84
N ILE A 275 -2.67 16.04 -16.44
CA ILE A 275 -3.39 15.27 -15.41
C ILE A 275 -3.58 13.82 -15.88
N ASP A 276 -3.34 12.85 -14.99
CA ASP A 276 -3.82 11.48 -15.16
C ASP A 276 -5.24 11.39 -14.57
N PRO A 277 -6.28 11.18 -15.39
CA PRO A 277 -7.67 11.11 -14.91
C PRO A 277 -7.97 9.81 -14.15
N THR A 278 -7.03 8.86 -14.09
CA THR A 278 -7.23 7.56 -13.45
C THR A 278 -7.11 7.68 -11.93
N PRO A 279 -8.20 7.48 -11.15
CA PRO A 279 -8.11 7.56 -9.71
C PRO A 279 -7.33 6.38 -9.13
N LEU A 280 -6.60 6.63 -8.05
CA LEU A 280 -5.98 5.57 -7.24
C LEU A 280 -6.89 5.25 -6.05
N SER A 281 -6.76 4.04 -5.49
CA SER A 281 -7.51 3.65 -4.30
C SER A 281 -6.64 2.91 -3.29
N ALA A 282 -6.95 3.06 -2.01
CA ALA A 282 -6.27 2.39 -0.90
C ALA A 282 -7.23 2.04 0.25
N THR A 283 -6.86 1.07 1.08
CA THR A 283 -7.50 0.80 2.37
C THR A 283 -6.47 1.01 3.47
N ILE A 284 -6.79 1.86 4.45
CA ILE A 284 -5.87 2.19 5.54
C ILE A 284 -5.88 1.10 6.61
N LYS A 285 -4.70 0.75 7.10
CA LYS A 285 -4.50 -0.18 8.22
C LYS A 285 -3.86 0.54 9.41
N ALA A 286 -4.34 0.23 10.60
CA ALA A 286 -3.88 0.87 11.83
C ALA A 286 -2.39 0.55 12.10
N GLY A 287 -1.65 1.56 12.54
CA GLY A 287 -0.21 1.50 12.80
C GLY A 287 0.67 1.35 11.55
N GLU A 288 0.09 1.42 10.34
CA GLU A 288 0.82 1.30 9.08
C GLU A 288 0.81 2.61 8.29
N THR A 289 1.82 2.77 7.41
CA THR A 289 1.81 3.79 6.36
C THR A 289 1.56 3.13 5.02
N ILE A 290 0.40 3.40 4.43
CA ILE A 290 0.05 2.91 3.10
C ILE A 290 0.66 3.86 2.07
N GLU A 291 1.48 3.33 1.16
CA GLU A 291 2.14 4.13 0.13
C GLU A 291 1.45 3.99 -1.24
N LYS A 292 1.27 5.10 -1.94
CA LYS A 292 0.74 5.17 -3.30
C LYS A 292 1.62 6.04 -4.18
N VAL A 293 1.80 5.60 -5.43
CA VAL A 293 2.60 6.31 -6.43
C VAL A 293 1.69 6.72 -7.59
N SER A 294 1.60 8.02 -7.86
CA SER A 294 0.96 8.58 -9.06
C SER A 294 2.03 9.04 -10.05
N LYS A 295 1.77 8.86 -11.36
CA LYS A 295 2.73 9.11 -12.43
C LYS A 295 2.08 9.95 -13.52
N ASN A 296 2.73 11.03 -13.96
CA ASN A 296 2.27 11.79 -15.12
C ASN A 296 3.31 11.84 -16.22
N LEU A 297 2.82 12.03 -17.42
CA LEU A 297 3.62 12.36 -18.58
C LEU A 297 3.72 13.88 -18.71
N ARG A 298 4.85 14.32 -19.26
CA ARG A 298 5.00 15.68 -19.76
C ARG A 298 4.13 15.83 -21.00
N GLU A 299 3.52 17.00 -21.17
CA GLU A 299 2.98 17.41 -22.47
C GLU A 299 4.11 17.38 -23.49
N LYS A 300 3.81 16.83 -24.66
CA LYS A 300 4.72 16.73 -25.80
C LYS A 300 4.18 17.54 -26.97
N GLY A 301 4.90 17.55 -28.08
CA GLY A 301 4.47 18.21 -29.29
C GLY A 301 4.49 17.31 -30.52
N GLN A 302 3.68 17.69 -31.49
CA GLN A 302 3.63 17.10 -32.81
C GLN A 302 3.73 18.21 -33.86
N ILE A 303 4.52 17.96 -34.90
CA ILE A 303 4.62 18.80 -36.08
C ILE A 303 3.98 18.04 -37.25
N VAL A 304 3.02 18.69 -37.88
CA VAL A 304 2.32 18.21 -39.07
C VAL A 304 2.70 19.11 -40.24
N LEU A 305 3.09 18.52 -41.35
CA LEU A 305 3.57 19.21 -42.54
C LEU A 305 2.71 18.83 -43.74
N ASP A 306 2.22 19.85 -44.46
CA ASP A 306 1.61 19.69 -45.78
C ASP A 306 2.47 20.39 -46.84
N LYS A 307 2.90 19.62 -47.83
CA LYS A 307 3.78 20.03 -48.93
C LYS A 307 3.01 20.12 -50.24
N LYS A 308 3.25 21.17 -51.02
CA LYS A 308 2.65 21.40 -52.35
C LYS A 308 3.70 21.81 -53.38
N GLY A 309 3.32 21.81 -54.66
CA GLY A 309 4.01 22.51 -55.73
C GLY A 309 3.68 24.00 -55.73
N VAL A 310 4.59 24.84 -56.26
CA VAL A 310 4.35 26.29 -56.38
C VAL A 310 3.28 26.55 -57.43
N GLU A 311 3.37 25.87 -58.57
CA GLU A 311 2.46 26.06 -59.71
C GLU A 311 1.28 25.08 -59.67
N THR A 312 1.57 23.81 -59.42
CA THR A 312 0.57 22.72 -59.49
C THR A 312 -0.24 22.54 -58.21
N GLY A 313 0.18 23.15 -57.10
CA GLY A 313 -0.43 22.94 -55.79
C GLY A 313 -0.40 21.46 -55.39
N THR A 314 -1.57 20.83 -55.28
CA THR A 314 -1.70 19.37 -55.02
C THR A 314 -2.11 18.57 -56.25
N THR A 315 -2.26 19.21 -57.42
CA THR A 315 -2.73 18.56 -58.64
C THR A 315 -1.67 18.64 -59.72
N LEU A 316 -0.76 17.69 -59.66
CA LEU A 316 0.46 17.60 -60.46
C LEU A 316 0.17 17.50 -61.96
N TRP A 317 1.08 18.01 -62.79
CA TRP A 317 0.90 18.04 -64.24
C TRP A 317 0.87 16.63 -64.88
N ASN A 318 1.71 15.72 -64.40
CA ASN A 318 1.83 14.34 -64.89
C ASN A 318 2.51 13.43 -63.84
N GLU A 319 2.74 12.17 -64.20
CA GLU A 319 3.29 11.12 -63.32
C GLU A 319 4.79 11.27 -62.97
N HIS A 320 5.52 12.15 -63.65
CA HIS A 320 6.94 12.43 -63.36
C HIS A 320 7.12 13.36 -62.15
N TYR A 321 6.03 13.98 -61.69
CA TYR A 321 5.99 14.77 -60.48
C TYR A 321 5.36 13.94 -59.36
N SER A 322 5.93 14.01 -58.17
CA SER A 322 5.34 13.36 -56.99
C SER A 322 5.44 14.28 -55.80
N LEU A 323 4.41 14.30 -54.95
CA LEU A 323 4.50 14.88 -53.60
C LEU A 323 4.98 13.86 -52.57
N ALA A 324 5.09 12.58 -52.91
CA ALA A 324 5.62 11.55 -52.04
C ALA A 324 7.15 11.53 -52.06
N GLY A 325 7.75 11.24 -50.90
CA GLY A 325 9.18 10.99 -50.81
C GLY A 325 10.03 12.25 -50.59
N ASN A 326 9.43 13.43 -50.36
CA ASN A 326 10.19 14.56 -49.83
C ASN A 326 10.64 14.18 -48.41
N GLN A 327 11.91 14.38 -48.09
CA GLN A 327 12.46 14.11 -46.77
C GLN A 327 12.69 15.41 -46.02
N PHE A 328 12.09 15.49 -44.84
CA PHE A 328 12.23 16.62 -43.94
C PHE A 328 12.91 16.19 -42.65
N GLU A 329 13.79 17.05 -42.17
CA GLU A 329 14.47 16.91 -40.89
C GLU A 329 13.85 17.91 -39.92
N ILE A 330 13.50 17.40 -38.74
CA ILE A 330 13.09 18.21 -37.60
C ILE A 330 14.34 18.46 -36.77
N ARG A 331 14.76 19.72 -36.72
CA ARG A 331 16.01 20.15 -36.09
C ARG A 331 15.72 20.98 -34.85
N LYS A 332 16.49 20.78 -33.79
CA LYS A 332 16.28 21.48 -32.50
C LYS A 332 17.02 22.82 -32.45
N GLU A 333 16.38 23.84 -31.88
CA GLU A 333 16.86 25.21 -31.63
C GLU A 333 17.23 26.07 -32.86
N THR A 334 17.91 25.53 -33.87
CA THR A 334 18.41 26.27 -35.05
C THR A 334 18.21 25.48 -36.34
N PRO A 335 18.19 26.12 -37.53
CA PRO A 335 18.12 25.42 -38.83
C PRO A 335 19.23 24.39 -39.06
N ASP A 336 20.43 24.60 -38.51
CA ASP A 336 21.56 23.67 -38.59
C ASP A 336 21.74 22.84 -37.31
N GLY A 337 20.75 22.85 -36.42
CA GLY A 337 20.81 22.16 -35.13
C GLY A 337 20.69 20.64 -35.25
N PRO A 338 20.76 19.90 -34.13
CA PRO A 338 20.65 18.44 -34.12
C PRO A 338 19.32 17.96 -34.71
N ILE A 339 19.38 16.94 -35.56
CA ILE A 339 18.19 16.26 -36.09
C ILE A 339 17.61 15.39 -34.98
N VAL A 340 16.35 15.62 -34.62
CA VAL A 340 15.63 14.83 -33.60
C VAL A 340 14.65 13.83 -34.23
N GLN A 341 14.20 14.10 -35.45
CA GLN A 341 13.33 13.20 -36.21
C GLN A 341 13.42 13.52 -37.70
N THR A 342 13.24 12.51 -38.54
CA THR A 342 13.05 12.66 -39.99
C THR A 342 11.65 12.21 -40.35
N ILE A 343 10.96 12.97 -41.20
CA ILE A 343 9.62 12.64 -41.71
C ILE A 343 9.63 12.66 -43.23
N THR A 344 8.83 11.80 -43.84
CA THR A 344 8.74 11.66 -45.30
C THR A 344 7.31 11.89 -45.73
N THR A 345 7.11 12.69 -46.77
CA THR A 345 5.77 12.97 -47.28
C THR A 345 5.16 11.77 -48.00
N ASP A 346 3.86 11.59 -47.81
CA ASP A 346 3.04 10.65 -48.56
C ASP A 346 2.61 11.21 -49.93
N ALA A 347 1.79 10.45 -50.67
CA ALA A 347 1.29 10.84 -52.00
C ALA A 347 0.46 12.14 -52.02
N LYS A 348 -0.05 12.58 -50.87
CA LYS A 348 -0.80 13.82 -50.72
C LYS A 348 0.09 14.99 -50.28
N GLY A 349 1.40 14.76 -50.13
CA GLY A 349 2.35 15.73 -49.59
C GLY A 349 2.28 15.87 -48.08
N HIS A 350 1.62 14.96 -47.37
CA HIS A 350 1.45 15.01 -45.94
C HIS A 350 2.55 14.24 -45.21
N ALA A 351 3.10 14.81 -44.15
CA ALA A 351 4.02 14.14 -43.24
C ALA A 351 3.77 14.61 -41.80
N GLU A 352 3.97 13.74 -40.82
CA GLU A 352 3.83 14.10 -39.41
C GLU A 352 4.89 13.43 -38.54
N THR A 353 5.28 14.11 -37.46
CA THR A 353 6.04 13.50 -36.37
C THR A 353 5.14 12.58 -35.55
N SER A 354 5.73 11.78 -34.65
CA SER A 354 4.97 10.76 -33.90
C SER A 354 3.81 11.37 -33.11
N LYS A 355 2.64 10.72 -33.19
CA LYS A 355 1.46 10.96 -32.34
C LYS A 355 1.42 10.12 -31.07
N ASP A 356 2.35 9.17 -30.93
CA ASP A 356 2.55 8.43 -29.68
C ASP A 356 3.32 9.33 -28.71
N VAL A 357 2.69 9.70 -27.58
CA VAL A 357 3.23 10.62 -26.58
C VAL A 357 4.61 10.19 -26.07
N LEU A 358 4.91 8.88 -26.01
CA LEU A 358 6.22 8.39 -25.56
C LEU A 358 7.33 8.55 -26.60
N LYS A 359 6.97 8.89 -27.83
CA LYS A 359 7.88 9.10 -28.97
C LYS A 359 7.71 10.47 -29.62
N ALA A 360 6.78 11.28 -29.12
CA ALA A 360 6.50 12.62 -29.59
C ALA A 360 7.65 13.56 -29.19
N LEU A 361 7.69 14.73 -29.81
CA LEU A 361 8.75 15.69 -29.55
C LEU A 361 8.58 16.30 -28.15
N GLU A 362 9.69 16.58 -27.47
CA GLU A 362 9.64 17.46 -26.30
C GLU A 362 9.11 18.85 -26.67
N LEU A 363 8.60 19.58 -25.68
CA LEU A 363 8.33 21.00 -25.86
C LEU A 363 9.63 21.78 -26.09
N GLY A 364 9.61 22.76 -26.99
CA GLY A 364 10.80 23.49 -27.38
C GLY A 364 10.69 24.20 -28.73
N THR A 365 11.81 24.76 -29.17
CA THR A 365 11.94 25.40 -30.47
C THR A 365 12.54 24.42 -31.47
N TYR A 366 11.88 24.31 -32.63
CA TYR A 366 12.27 23.43 -33.71
C TYR A 366 12.32 24.18 -35.04
N TYR A 367 13.04 23.62 -35.99
CA TYR A 367 13.06 24.02 -37.39
C TYR A 367 12.74 22.81 -38.26
N VAL A 368 11.81 22.99 -39.20
CA VAL A 368 11.57 22.02 -40.28
C VAL A 368 12.46 22.42 -41.44
N THR A 369 13.31 21.52 -41.92
CA THR A 369 14.19 21.71 -43.08
C THR A 369 14.01 20.58 -44.08
N GLU A 370 14.06 20.86 -45.38
CA GLU A 370 13.96 19.83 -46.40
C GLU A 370 15.36 19.37 -46.82
N SER A 371 15.68 18.08 -46.61
CA SER A 371 16.96 17.51 -47.00
C SER A 371 16.93 16.89 -48.40
N LYS A 372 15.74 16.50 -48.88
CA LYS A 372 15.57 15.92 -50.22
C LYS A 372 14.18 16.26 -50.77
N ALA A 373 14.14 16.92 -51.93
CA ALA A 373 12.92 17.08 -52.70
C ALA A 373 12.54 15.78 -53.43
N SER A 374 11.24 15.59 -53.62
CA SER A 374 10.66 14.49 -54.42
C SER A 374 10.86 14.70 -55.93
N ALA A 375 10.55 13.67 -56.71
CA ALA A 375 10.66 13.69 -58.17
C ALA A 375 9.86 14.86 -58.79
N GLY A 376 10.48 15.54 -59.76
CA GLY A 376 9.89 16.66 -60.49
C GLY A 376 10.01 18.03 -59.79
N PHE A 377 10.70 18.14 -58.64
CA PHE A 377 10.81 19.39 -57.89
C PHE A 377 12.25 19.77 -57.57
N VAL A 378 12.57 21.07 -57.65
CA VAL A 378 13.79 21.67 -57.09
C VAL A 378 13.53 21.97 -55.61
N ASN A 379 14.46 21.60 -54.72
CA ASN A 379 14.35 21.98 -53.31
C ASN A 379 14.51 23.51 -53.17
N THR A 380 13.38 24.20 -53.01
CA THR A 380 13.31 25.65 -52.77
C THR A 380 12.71 25.97 -51.40
N PHE A 381 12.52 24.96 -50.56
CA PHE A 381 11.89 25.10 -49.26
C PHE A 381 12.81 25.86 -48.29
N LYS A 382 12.28 26.94 -47.71
CA LYS A 382 12.99 27.71 -46.69
C LYS A 382 12.70 27.13 -45.29
N PRO A 383 13.71 26.99 -44.41
CA PRO A 383 13.52 26.51 -43.05
C PRO A 383 12.38 27.22 -42.31
N VAL A 384 11.47 26.46 -41.69
CA VAL A 384 10.33 27.01 -40.94
C VAL A 384 10.53 26.81 -39.44
N LYS A 385 10.53 27.90 -38.67
CA LYS A 385 10.57 27.86 -37.20
C LYS A 385 9.21 27.42 -36.64
N VAL A 386 9.24 26.46 -35.73
CA VAL A 386 8.08 25.96 -34.98
C VAL A 386 8.37 26.03 -33.48
N VAL A 387 7.43 26.56 -32.70
CA VAL A 387 7.51 26.57 -31.24
C VAL A 387 6.42 25.67 -30.66
N LEU A 388 6.83 24.58 -30.02
CA LEU A 388 5.98 23.68 -29.27
C LEU A 388 5.99 24.14 -27.81
N ALA A 389 4.94 24.87 -27.41
CA ALA A 389 4.79 25.43 -26.07
C ALA A 389 3.69 24.71 -25.29
N TYR A 390 3.86 24.64 -23.97
CA TYR A 390 2.88 24.07 -23.05
C TYR A 390 1.52 24.74 -23.24
N GLN A 391 0.47 23.95 -23.43
CA GLN A 391 -0.89 24.46 -23.59
C GLN A 391 -1.60 24.50 -22.24
N ASN A 392 -1.77 23.34 -21.61
CA ASN A 392 -2.45 23.17 -20.33
C ASN A 392 -2.37 21.71 -19.86
N GLN A 393 -2.92 21.45 -18.68
CA GLN A 393 -2.85 20.13 -18.04
C GLN A 393 -3.76 19.06 -18.67
N THR A 394 -4.53 19.39 -19.72
CA THR A 394 -5.46 18.45 -20.38
C THR A 394 -5.05 18.07 -21.80
N VAL A 395 -4.06 18.75 -22.37
CA VAL A 395 -3.58 18.52 -23.73
C VAL A 395 -2.29 17.69 -23.67
N PRO A 396 -2.30 16.39 -24.03
CA PRO A 396 -1.09 15.56 -23.98
C PRO A 396 -0.10 15.86 -25.10
N ILE A 397 -0.59 16.34 -26.24
CA ILE A 397 0.20 16.64 -27.43
C ILE A 397 -0.24 17.99 -28.01
N SER A 398 0.64 18.98 -27.98
CA SER A 398 0.47 20.25 -28.69
C SER A 398 0.81 20.07 -30.17
N VAL A 399 -0.17 20.24 -31.05
CA VAL A 399 0.02 20.10 -32.50
C VAL A 399 0.32 21.45 -33.16
N LYS A 400 1.33 21.49 -34.04
CA LYS A 400 1.64 22.63 -34.91
C LYS A 400 1.66 22.22 -36.37
N TYR A 401 1.09 23.06 -37.21
CA TYR A 401 0.99 22.83 -38.65
C TYR A 401 1.99 23.70 -39.41
N VAL A 402 2.70 23.09 -40.35
CA VAL A 402 3.66 23.72 -41.25
C VAL A 402 3.18 23.49 -42.68
N LYS A 403 3.34 24.50 -43.53
CA LYS A 403 3.09 24.40 -44.96
C LYS A 403 4.37 24.67 -45.72
N GLY A 404 4.60 23.92 -46.79
CA GLY A 404 5.78 24.07 -47.64
C GLY A 404 5.45 24.02 -49.13
N THR A 405 6.32 24.61 -49.94
CA THR A 405 6.26 24.53 -51.40
C THR A 405 7.64 24.28 -52.00
N ASN A 406 7.69 23.60 -53.15
CA ASN A 406 8.88 23.50 -53.99
C ASN A 406 8.52 23.87 -55.41
N GLN A 407 9.47 24.48 -56.10
CA GLN A 407 9.34 24.81 -57.50
C GLN A 407 9.43 23.56 -58.37
N GLU A 408 8.48 23.40 -59.29
CA GLU A 408 8.48 22.38 -60.33
C GLU A 408 9.72 22.51 -61.24
N VAL A 409 10.33 21.39 -61.61
CA VAL A 409 11.44 21.35 -62.59
C VAL A 409 10.86 21.45 -64.00
N THR A 410 11.09 22.57 -64.67
CA THR A 410 10.76 22.74 -66.09
C THR A 410 11.99 22.57 -66.97
N GLY A 411 11.79 22.17 -68.24
CA GLY A 411 12.84 22.07 -69.25
C GLY A 411 12.69 23.16 -70.32
N GLN A 412 13.81 23.52 -70.94
CA GLN A 412 13.85 24.35 -72.14
C GLN A 412 14.50 23.55 -73.28
N THR A 413 13.98 23.68 -74.49
CA THR A 413 14.59 23.11 -75.69
C THR A 413 14.85 24.20 -76.72
N THR A 414 15.95 24.06 -77.47
CA THR A 414 16.32 25.00 -78.54
C THR A 414 16.45 24.22 -79.85
N LEU A 415 15.65 24.62 -80.84
CA LEU A 415 15.71 24.05 -82.18
C LEU A 415 16.52 24.97 -83.10
N THR A 416 17.61 24.46 -83.66
CA THR A 416 18.40 25.17 -84.68
C THR A 416 18.28 24.47 -86.03
N LYS A 417 17.80 25.20 -87.05
CA LYS A 417 17.71 24.66 -88.41
C LYS A 417 19.03 24.86 -89.17
N VAL A 418 19.64 23.75 -89.61
CA VAL A 418 20.89 23.73 -90.38
C VAL A 418 20.71 23.10 -91.77
N GLY A 419 21.70 23.32 -92.64
CA GLY A 419 21.82 22.74 -93.97
C GLY A 419 22.60 21.41 -93.95
N LYS A 420 22.16 20.45 -94.79
CA LYS A 420 22.80 19.14 -94.92
C LYS A 420 24.13 19.29 -95.67
N GLY A 421 25.25 19.28 -94.94
CA GLY A 421 26.61 19.44 -95.49
C GLY A 421 27.20 20.85 -95.39
N THR A 422 26.40 21.87 -95.07
CA THR A 422 26.83 23.28 -94.92
C THR A 422 26.72 23.80 -93.50
N GLY A 423 26.12 23.05 -92.57
CA GLY A 423 25.94 23.46 -91.18
C GLY A 423 25.02 24.68 -91.09
N VAL A 424 25.45 25.71 -90.35
CA VAL A 424 24.67 26.95 -90.14
C VAL A 424 24.60 27.85 -91.38
N TYR A 425 25.37 27.54 -92.44
CA TYR A 425 25.37 28.30 -93.68
C TYR A 425 24.35 27.77 -94.68
N THR A 426 23.78 28.66 -95.48
CA THR A 426 22.92 28.31 -96.61
C THR A 426 23.73 28.18 -97.91
N GLN A 427 23.26 27.38 -98.88
CA GLN A 427 23.92 27.20 -100.18
C GLN A 427 23.19 28.01 -101.26
N GLY A 428 23.91 28.86 -101.98
CA GLY A 428 23.32 29.72 -103.02
C GLY A 428 22.28 30.69 -102.45
N ASN A 429 21.13 30.82 -103.14
CA ASN A 429 20.02 31.69 -102.72
C ASN A 429 19.09 31.04 -101.65
N ALA A 430 19.45 29.88 -101.08
CA ALA A 430 18.62 29.21 -100.08
C ALA A 430 18.56 30.02 -98.77
N THR A 431 17.41 29.96 -98.09
CA THR A 431 17.21 30.52 -96.75
C THR A 431 16.57 29.49 -95.83
N PHE A 432 16.89 29.53 -94.54
CA PHE A 432 16.16 28.77 -93.52
C PHE A 432 14.90 29.49 -93.03
N LYS A 433 14.68 30.74 -93.47
CA LYS A 433 13.49 31.55 -93.15
C LYS A 433 12.23 30.88 -93.70
N GLY A 434 11.19 30.79 -92.87
CA GLY A 434 9.91 30.16 -93.22
C GLY A 434 9.81 28.68 -92.87
N ALA A 435 10.85 28.08 -92.27
CA ALA A 435 10.74 26.75 -91.69
C ALA A 435 9.72 26.76 -90.54
N GLN A 436 8.74 25.86 -90.60
CA GLN A 436 7.69 25.71 -89.60
C GLN A 436 7.86 24.39 -88.87
N TYR A 437 7.72 24.45 -87.55
CA TYR A 437 7.77 23.30 -86.67
C TYR A 437 6.54 23.34 -85.78
N THR A 438 6.03 22.16 -85.43
CA THR A 438 4.96 22.01 -84.45
C THR A 438 5.50 21.19 -83.30
N LEU A 439 5.39 21.72 -82.08
CA LEU A 439 5.68 20.97 -80.88
C LEU A 439 4.45 20.14 -80.53
N PHE A 440 4.66 18.86 -80.24
CA PHE A 440 3.59 17.94 -79.83
C PHE A 440 3.86 17.46 -78.41
N TYR A 441 2.80 17.21 -77.65
CA TYR A 441 2.90 16.54 -76.36
C TYR A 441 3.40 15.11 -76.57
N GLY A 442 4.61 14.80 -76.06
CA GLY A 442 5.20 13.47 -76.17
C GLY A 442 4.46 12.39 -75.37
N GLU A 443 3.66 12.80 -74.39
CA GLU A 443 2.89 11.95 -73.48
C GLU A 443 1.56 12.63 -73.10
N THR A 444 0.58 11.85 -72.65
CA THR A 444 -0.68 12.38 -72.13
C THR A 444 -0.44 12.96 -70.73
N ASN A 445 -0.82 14.22 -70.52
CA ASN A 445 -0.81 14.87 -69.22
C ASN A 445 -2.25 15.22 -68.80
N ARG A 446 -2.40 15.93 -67.67
CA ARG A 446 -3.72 16.30 -67.14
C ARG A 446 -4.62 17.05 -68.14
N ASN A 447 -4.02 17.91 -68.97
CA ASN A 447 -4.76 18.86 -69.81
C ASN A 447 -4.72 18.49 -71.31
N HIS A 448 -3.76 17.67 -71.73
CA HIS A 448 -3.48 17.39 -73.15
C HIS A 448 -3.16 15.90 -73.39
N ALA A 449 -3.67 15.35 -74.49
CA ALA A 449 -3.36 13.99 -74.92
C ALA A 449 -2.02 13.91 -75.66
N LYS A 450 -1.37 12.74 -75.60
CA LYS A 450 -0.20 12.44 -76.41
C LYS A 450 -0.46 12.71 -77.89
N ASP A 451 0.58 13.18 -78.59
CA ASP A 451 0.61 13.49 -80.02
C ASP A 451 -0.34 14.62 -80.45
N THR A 452 -0.86 15.41 -79.50
CA THR A 452 -1.61 16.65 -79.79
C THR A 452 -0.65 17.85 -79.85
N PRO A 453 -0.91 18.85 -80.74
CA PRO A 453 -0.05 20.01 -80.86
C PRO A 453 -0.17 20.93 -79.64
N VAL A 454 0.96 21.42 -79.13
CA VAL A 454 1.02 22.44 -78.07
C VAL A 454 0.49 23.76 -78.61
N LYS A 455 -0.43 24.38 -77.89
CA LYS A 455 -1.01 25.68 -78.22
C LYS A 455 -0.34 26.79 -77.43
N TRP A 456 -0.32 28.00 -77.99
CA TRP A 456 0.23 29.19 -77.34
C TRP A 456 -0.44 29.57 -76.02
N GLN A 457 -1.65 29.07 -75.76
CA GLN A 457 -2.39 29.34 -74.53
C GLN A 457 -2.17 28.26 -73.45
N ASP A 458 -1.42 27.20 -73.77
CA ASP A 458 -1.15 26.13 -72.82
C ASP A 458 -0.14 26.61 -71.77
N GLU A 459 -0.26 26.12 -70.52
CA GLU A 459 0.62 26.50 -69.40
C GLU A 459 2.10 26.24 -69.69
N SER A 460 2.39 25.24 -70.53
CA SER A 460 3.73 24.90 -71.03
C SER A 460 3.82 25.24 -72.52
N HIS A 461 4.08 26.51 -72.84
CA HIS A 461 4.30 26.98 -74.21
C HIS A 461 5.78 27.31 -74.43
N PRO A 462 6.29 27.18 -75.68
CA PRO A 462 7.66 27.59 -75.98
C PRO A 462 7.77 29.12 -75.94
N ASP A 463 8.75 29.63 -75.23
CA ASP A 463 9.23 31.00 -75.46
C ASP A 463 10.11 31.01 -76.71
N VAL A 464 9.67 31.73 -77.74
CA VAL A 464 10.49 31.97 -78.94
C VAL A 464 11.37 33.18 -78.65
N ILE A 465 12.65 32.92 -78.33
CA ILE A 465 13.67 33.96 -78.17
C ILE A 465 14.31 34.28 -79.52
#